data_AF-A0A9D8BTV9-F1
#
_entry.id   AF-A0A9D8BTV9-F1
#
_cell.length_a   1.000
_cell.length_b   1.000
_cell.length_c   1.000
_cell.angle_alpha   90.00
_cell.angle_beta   90.00
_cell.angle_gamma   90.00
#
_symmetry.space_group_name_H-M   'P 1'
#
loop_
_entity.id
_entity.type
_entity.pdbx_description
1 polymer ?
#
loop_
_entity_poly.entity_id
_entity_poly.type
_entity_poly.pdbx_seq_one_letter_code
_entity_poly.pdbx_strand_id
1 'polypeptide(L)'
;AVSSDRLEAEILLLADKADITEEIVRLRSHFDALERMLASDSREPVGKHAEFIAQEILREANTIGSKARDTEISAAAVAIKHETEKIREQIQNVE
;
A
#
# COMPACT_ATOMS: atom_id res chain seq x y z
N ALA A 1 -8.22 22.92 32.84
CA ALA A 1 -7.66 23.27 31.53
C ALA A 1 -6.55 22.27 31.22
N VAL A 2 -6.47 21.76 29.99
CA VAL A 2 -5.34 20.92 29.53
C VAL A 2 -4.11 21.83 29.40
N SER A 3 -2.93 21.40 29.83
CA SER A 3 -1.68 22.18 29.70
C SER A 3 -1.22 22.20 28.25
N SER A 4 -0.55 23.29 27.82
CA SER A 4 -0.02 23.43 26.44
C SER A 4 0.86 22.24 26.07
N ASP A 5 1.78 21.87 26.95
CA ASP A 5 2.71 20.75 26.74
C ASP A 5 1.99 19.42 26.48
N ARG A 6 0.85 19.17 27.14
CA ARG A 6 0.04 17.97 26.92
C ARG A 6 -0.68 18.03 25.58
N LEU A 7 -1.21 19.21 25.21
CA LEU A 7 -1.86 19.41 23.92
C LEU A 7 -0.88 19.23 22.76
N GLU A 8 0.34 19.78 22.87
CA GLU A 8 1.40 19.65 21.87
C GLU A 8 1.83 18.19 21.68
N ALA A 9 2.02 17.45 22.79
CA ALA A 9 2.34 16.03 22.73
C ALA A 9 1.23 15.19 22.08
N GLU A 10 -0.04 15.49 22.36
CA GLU A 10 -1.18 14.81 21.73
C GLU A 10 -1.26 15.12 20.23
N ILE A 11 -1.02 16.37 19.81
CA ILE A 11 -0.99 16.75 18.39
C ILE A 11 0.11 15.98 17.65
N LEU A 12 1.33 15.94 18.20
CA LEU A 12 2.44 15.19 17.61
C LEU A 12 2.11 13.70 17.45
N LEU A 13 1.56 13.08 18.50
CA LEU A 13 1.15 11.68 18.46
C LEU A 13 0.05 11.42 17.42
N LEU A 14 -0.89 12.36 17.27
CA LEU A 14 -1.96 12.24 16.27
C LEU A 14 -1.43 12.41 14.84
N ALA A 15 -0.47 13.30 14.63
CA ALA A 15 0.19 13.50 13.34
C ALA A 15 0.98 12.26 12.93
N ASP A 16 1.81 11.72 13.82
CA ASP A 16 2.58 10.49 13.59
C ASP A 16 1.68 9.29 13.26
N LYS A 17 0.55 9.15 13.99
CA LYS A 17 -0.44 8.10 13.70
C LYS A 17 -1.20 8.27 12.40
N ALA A 18 -1.28 9.49 11.85
CA ALA A 18 -1.99 9.79 10.62
C ALA A 18 -1.06 9.85 9.39
N ASP A 19 0.26 9.88 9.59
CA ASP A 19 1.21 9.94 8.50
C ASP A 19 1.26 8.62 7.73
N ILE A 20 1.02 8.73 6.42
CA ILE A 20 1.00 7.63 5.45
C ILE A 20 2.06 7.82 4.35
N THR A 21 3.00 8.75 4.55
CA THR A 21 3.97 9.14 3.52
C THR A 21 4.86 7.96 3.11
N GLU A 22 5.33 7.18 4.07
CA GLU A 22 6.18 6.01 3.81
C GLU A 22 5.44 4.96 2.97
N GLU A 23 4.20 4.64 3.32
CA GLU A 23 3.38 3.67 2.62
C GLU A 23 3.13 4.10 1.16
N ILE A 24 2.89 5.39 0.91
CA ILE A 24 2.73 5.93 -0.45
C ILE A 24 4.02 5.77 -1.27
N VAL A 25 5.17 6.07 -0.67
CA VAL A 25 6.47 5.94 -1.35
C VAL A 25 6.77 4.48 -1.68
N ARG A 26 6.51 3.56 -0.74
CA ARG A 26 6.70 2.12 -0.96
C ARG A 26 5.75 1.58 -2.02
N LEU A 27 4.47 1.94 -1.97
CA LEU A 27 3.47 1.56 -2.96
C LEU A 27 3.90 1.94 -4.39
N ARG A 28 4.42 3.17 -4.57
CA ARG A 28 4.99 3.61 -5.85
C ARG A 28 6.15 2.72 -6.30
N SER A 29 7.08 2.42 -5.40
CA SER A 29 8.21 1.52 -5.69
C SER A 29 7.75 0.13 -6.12
N HIS A 30 6.71 -0.41 -5.48
CA HIS A 30 6.12 -1.69 -5.83
C HIS A 30 5.43 -1.67 -7.21
N PHE A 31 4.71 -0.60 -7.54
CA PHE A 31 4.14 -0.42 -8.89
C PHE A 31 5.24 -0.33 -9.95
N ASP A 32 6.29 0.46 -9.73
CA ASP A 32 7.41 0.55 -10.65
C ASP A 32 8.10 -0.82 -10.83
N ALA A 33 8.20 -1.62 -9.77
CA ALA A 33 8.75 -2.97 -9.85
C ALA A 33 7.85 -3.91 -10.68
N LEU A 34 6.52 -3.83 -10.48
CA LEU A 34 5.56 -4.60 -11.25
C LEU A 34 5.62 -4.24 -12.74
N GLU A 35 5.64 -2.94 -13.07
CA GLU A 35 5.75 -2.45 -14.45
C GLU A 35 7.03 -2.91 -15.13
N ARG A 36 8.18 -2.81 -14.44
CA ARG A 36 9.47 -3.29 -14.97
C ARG A 36 9.46 -4.79 -15.22
N MET A 37 8.86 -5.57 -14.31
CA MET A 37 8.75 -7.02 -14.46
C MET A 37 7.89 -7.37 -15.68
N LEU A 38 6.73 -6.72 -15.83
CA LEU A 38 5.82 -6.93 -16.96
C LEU A 38 6.42 -6.50 -18.31
N ALA A 39 7.27 -5.47 -18.31
CA ALA A 39 7.97 -5.01 -19.51
C ALA A 39 9.20 -5.85 -19.87
N SER A 40 9.64 -6.75 -18.98
CA SER A 40 10.81 -7.59 -19.23
C SER A 40 10.46 -8.74 -20.19
N ASP A 41 11.20 -8.87 -21.29
CA ASP A 41 11.05 -9.96 -22.27
C ASP A 41 11.73 -11.26 -21.79
N SER A 42 11.83 -11.43 -20.48
CA SER A 42 12.57 -12.52 -19.84
C SER A 42 11.73 -13.79 -19.82
N ARG A 43 12.36 -14.94 -20.07
CA ARG A 43 11.74 -16.27 -19.93
C ARG A 43 11.68 -16.74 -18.47
N GLU A 44 11.89 -15.84 -17.50
CA GLU A 44 11.91 -16.21 -16.09
C GLU A 44 10.49 -16.48 -15.57
N PRO A 45 10.31 -17.36 -14.57
CA PRO A 45 9.03 -17.59 -13.94
C PRO A 45 8.56 -16.33 -13.19
N VAL A 46 7.73 -15.51 -13.85
CA VAL A 46 7.23 -14.23 -13.32
C VAL A 46 6.15 -14.39 -12.25
N GLY A 47 5.44 -15.54 -12.18
CA GLY A 47 4.30 -15.74 -11.27
C GLY A 47 4.63 -15.53 -9.79
N LYS A 48 5.66 -16.22 -9.28
CA LYS A 48 6.08 -16.08 -7.88
C LYS A 48 6.59 -14.67 -7.52
N HIS A 49 7.26 -14.00 -8.45
CA HIS A 49 7.72 -12.63 -8.25
C HIS A 49 6.54 -11.65 -8.24
N ALA A 50 5.60 -11.82 -9.17
CA ALA A 50 4.37 -11.03 -9.24
C ALA A 50 3.51 -11.20 -7.98
N GLU A 51 3.38 -12.42 -7.46
CA GLU A 51 2.64 -12.69 -6.21
C GLU A 51 3.28 -11.97 -5.01
N PHE A 52 4.62 -11.97 -4.92
CA PHE A 52 5.32 -11.22 -3.88
C PHE A 52 5.04 -9.71 -3.97
N ILE A 53 5.12 -9.12 -5.17
CA ILE A 53 4.82 -7.69 -5.35
C ILE A 53 3.37 -7.38 -4.98
N ALA A 54 2.42 -8.22 -5.40
CA ALA A 54 1.00 -8.06 -5.07
C ALA A 54 0.76 -8.12 -3.55
N GLN A 55 1.44 -9.02 -2.83
CA GLN A 55 1.37 -9.10 -1.37
C GLN A 55 1.89 -7.83 -0.69
N GLU A 56 2.98 -7.25 -1.19
CA GLU A 56 3.53 -6.00 -0.64
C GLU A 56 2.62 -4.81 -0.94
N ILE A 57 2.03 -4.71 -2.14
CA ILE A 57 1.00 -3.68 -2.44
C ILE A 57 -0.19 -3.81 -1.46
N LEU A 58 -0.64 -5.04 -1.20
CA LEU A 58 -1.73 -5.28 -0.27
C LEU A 58 -1.36 -4.88 1.17
N ARG A 59 -0.10 -5.11 1.58
CA ARG A 59 0.42 -4.67 2.90
C ARG A 59 0.35 -3.16 3.03
N GLU A 60 0.87 -2.42 2.05
CA GLU A 60 0.87 -0.95 2.10
C GLU A 60 -0.56 -0.38 2.07
N ALA A 61 -1.45 -0.96 1.27
CA ALA A 61 -2.87 -0.55 1.22
C ALA A 61 -3.61 -0.82 2.55
N ASN A 62 -3.30 -1.92 3.25
CA ASN A 62 -3.86 -2.17 4.59
C ASN A 62 -3.40 -1.11 5.59
N THR A 63 -2.11 -0.79 5.62
CA THR A 63 -1.57 0.21 6.53
C THR A 63 -2.17 1.59 6.27
N ILE A 64 -2.23 2.04 5.00
CA ILE A 64 -2.92 3.28 4.61
C ILE A 64 -4.37 3.28 5.11
N GLY A 65 -5.13 2.21 4.84
CA GLY A 65 -6.53 2.12 5.27
C GLY A 65 -6.72 2.18 6.79
N SER A 66 -5.78 1.62 7.57
CA SER A 66 -5.84 1.67 9.04
C SER A 66 -5.44 3.01 9.65
N LYS A 67 -4.63 3.81 8.95
CA LYS A 67 -4.21 5.16 9.35
C LYS A 67 -5.14 6.25 8.80
N ALA A 68 -5.93 5.93 7.77
CA ALA A 68 -6.83 6.87 7.12
C ALA A 68 -7.90 7.41 8.08
N ARG A 69 -7.95 8.74 8.19
CA ARG A 69 -9.02 9.48 8.88
C ARG A 69 -9.98 10.17 7.91
N ASP A 70 -9.68 10.07 6.63
CA ASP A 70 -10.43 10.65 5.53
C ASP A 70 -11.13 9.54 4.75
N THR A 71 -12.39 9.80 4.38
CA THR A 71 -13.23 8.82 3.68
C THR A 71 -12.77 8.55 2.26
N GLU A 72 -12.22 9.54 1.57
CA GLU A 72 -11.69 9.39 0.21
C GLU A 72 -10.42 8.54 0.23
N ILE A 73 -9.53 8.78 1.19
CA ILE A 73 -8.32 7.94 1.38
C ILE A 73 -8.72 6.49 1.71
N SER A 74 -9.72 6.32 2.57
CA SER A 74 -10.23 4.98 2.93
C SER A 74 -10.80 4.25 1.72
N ALA A 75 -11.58 4.96 0.88
CA ALA A 75 -12.12 4.40 -0.35
C ALA A 75 -11.02 4.04 -1.35
N ALA A 76 -10.00 4.89 -1.50
CA ALA A 76 -8.84 4.61 -2.35
C ALA A 76 -8.07 3.37 -1.89
N ALA A 77 -7.84 3.21 -0.58
CA ALA A 77 -7.19 2.02 -0.03
C ALA A 77 -8.00 0.74 -0.33
N VAL A 78 -9.33 0.79 -0.21
CA VAL A 78 -10.21 -0.35 -0.58
C VAL A 78 -10.13 -0.66 -2.07
N ALA A 79 -10.11 0.36 -2.94
CA ALA A 79 -9.98 0.16 -4.38
C ALA A 79 -8.64 -0.52 -4.73
N ILE A 80 -7.53 -0.10 -4.12
CA ILE A 80 -6.21 -0.73 -4.32
C ILE A 80 -6.27 -2.20 -3.91
N LYS A 81 -6.85 -2.52 -2.76
CA LYS A 81 -7.00 -3.90 -2.28
C LYS A 81 -7.76 -4.77 -3.28
N HIS A 82 -8.86 -4.24 -3.81
CA HIS A 82 -9.69 -4.95 -4.78
C HIS A 82 -8.95 -5.23 -6.09
N GLU A 83 -8.27 -4.24 -6.66
CA GLU A 83 -7.49 -4.44 -7.88
C GLU A 83 -6.28 -5.36 -7.65
N THR A 84 -5.67 -5.31 -6.47
CA THR A 84 -4.56 -6.21 -6.10
C THR A 84 -5.02 -7.66 -6.04
N GLU A 85 -6.22 -7.93 -5.51
CA GLU A 85 -6.74 -9.30 -5.47
C GLU A 85 -7.03 -9.85 -6.89
N LYS A 86 -7.58 -9.03 -7.78
CA LYS A 86 -7.73 -9.42 -9.20
C LYS A 86 -6.40 -9.76 -9.86
N ILE A 87 -5.32 -9.01 -9.54
CA ILE A 87 -3.97 -9.31 -10.03
C ILE A 87 -3.52 -10.69 -9.53
N ARG A 88 -3.75 -11.00 -8.25
CA ARG A 88 -3.41 -12.31 -7.67
C ARG A 88 -4.20 -13.46 -8.29
N GLU A 89 -5.50 -13.28 -8.51
CA GLU A 89 -6.33 -14.24 -9.24
C GLU A 89 -5.80 -14.48 -10.67
N GLN A 90 -5.40 -13.42 -11.38
CA GLN A 90 -4.79 -13.55 -12.70
C GLN A 90 -3.50 -14.36 -12.63
N ILE A 91 -2.58 -14.05 -11.70
CA ILE A 91 -1.31 -14.76 -11.53
C ILE A 91 -1.54 -16.27 -11.33
N GLN A 92 -2.49 -16.64 -10.47
CA GLN A 92 -2.81 -18.04 -10.20
C GLN A 92 -3.43 -18.78 -11.39
N ASN A 93 -4.13 -18.05 -12.28
CA ASN A 93 -4.77 -18.63 -13.47
C ASN A 93 -3.81 -18.85 -14.65
N VAL A 94 -2.65 -18.18 -14.67
CA VAL A 94 -1.62 -18.35 -15.71
C VAL A 94 -0.48 -19.30 -15.30
N GLU A 95 -0.36 -19.63 -14.01
CA GLU A 95 0.49 -20.73 -13.52
C GLU A 95 -0.05 -22.11 -13.91
#